data_AF-A0A4W5JYX1-F1
#
_entry.id   AF-A0A4W5JYX1-F1
#
_cell.length_a   1.000
_cell.length_b   1.000
_cell.length_c   1.000
_cell.angle_alpha   90.00
_cell.angle_beta   90.00
_cell.angle_gamma   90.00
#
_symmetry.space_group_name_H-M   'P 1'
#
loop_
_entity.id
_entity.type
_entity.pdbx_description
1 polymer ?
#
loop_
_entity_poly.entity_id
_entity_poly.type
_entity_poly.pdbx_seq_one_letter_code
_entity_poly.pdbx_strand_id
1 'polypeptide(L)'
;RGEVVCVKRRCPSVSCPHPALDGCACGVCDGCRFNGRDCSNGERFPHPSDHCQRCTCLNGGVVCVSGSCPPVVCARPVVPPGE
;
A
#
# COMPACT_ATOMS: atom_id res chain seq x y z
N ARG A 1 13.46 6.30 -45.28
CA ARG A 1 12.20 5.98 -44.56
C ARG A 1 12.50 4.75 -43.71
N GLY A 2 12.35 4.83 -42.39
CA GLY A 2 12.61 3.72 -41.48
C GLY A 2 11.33 3.32 -40.76
N GLU A 3 11.08 2.02 -40.64
CA GLU A 3 9.98 1.48 -39.85
C GLU A 3 10.48 1.24 -38.42
N VAL A 4 9.82 1.85 -37.44
CA VAL A 4 10.09 1.60 -36.02
C VAL A 4 9.02 0.66 -35.48
N VAL A 5 9.44 -0.52 -35.04
CA VAL A 5 8.55 -1.52 -34.44
C VAL A 5 8.73 -1.49 -32.93
N CYS A 6 7.73 -1.00 -32.21
CA CYS A 6 7.68 -1.05 -30.76
C CYS A 6 7.00 -2.34 -30.32
N VAL A 7 7.70 -3.14 -29.51
CA VAL A 7 7.12 -4.33 -28.87
C VAL A 7 6.87 -4.07 -27.39
N LYS A 8 5.75 -4.56 -26.87
CA LYS A 8 5.47 -4.51 -25.43
C LYS A 8 6.42 -5.45 -24.71
N ARG A 9 7.23 -4.92 -23.78
CA ARG A 9 8.09 -5.77 -22.94
C ARG A 9 7.23 -6.60 -21.99
N ARG A 10 7.68 -7.82 -21.69
CA ARG A 10 7.08 -8.67 -20.67
C ARG A 10 7.67 -8.31 -19.31
N CYS A 11 6.83 -8.27 -18.29
CA CYS A 11 7.29 -8.03 -16.92
C CYS A 11 7.87 -9.31 -16.30
N PRO A 12 8.92 -9.20 -15.47
CA PRO A 12 9.34 -10.31 -14.62
C PRO A 12 8.25 -10.64 -13.60
N SER A 13 8.15 -11.92 -13.22
CA SER A 13 7.27 -12.33 -12.13
C SER A 13 7.91 -12.01 -10.79
N VAL A 14 7.14 -11.45 -9.86
CA VAL A 14 7.55 -11.13 -8.50
C VAL A 14 6.73 -11.92 -7.49
N SER A 15 7.31 -12.20 -6.31
CA SER A 15 6.72 -13.06 -5.28
C SER A 15 6.21 -12.30 -4.05
N CYS A 16 6.39 -10.98 -3.97
CA CYS A 16 5.84 -10.19 -2.88
C CYS A 16 4.32 -10.01 -3.03
N PRO A 17 3.57 -9.88 -1.91
CA PRO A 17 2.11 -9.87 -1.93
C PRO A 17 1.50 -8.56 -2.44
N HIS A 18 2.19 -7.44 -2.27
CA HIS A 18 1.72 -6.10 -2.63
C HIS A 18 2.77 -5.37 -3.47
N PRO A 19 3.14 -5.84 -4.67
CA PRO A 19 4.19 -5.23 -5.47
C PRO A 19 3.82 -3.80 -5.87
N ALA A 20 4.75 -2.85 -5.71
CA ALA A 20 4.67 -1.54 -6.35
C ALA A 20 4.82 -1.66 -7.87
N LEU A 21 4.48 -0.60 -8.59
CA LEU A 21 4.68 -0.52 -10.04
C LEU A 21 5.87 0.36 -10.39
N ASP A 22 6.71 -0.12 -11.30
CA ASP A 22 7.78 0.69 -11.89
C ASP A 22 7.24 1.60 -13.03
N GLY A 23 8.13 2.36 -13.67
CA GLY A 23 7.78 3.22 -14.81
C GLY A 23 7.27 2.47 -16.05
N CYS A 24 7.39 1.14 -16.09
CA CYS A 24 6.83 0.27 -17.13
C CYS A 24 5.52 -0.42 -16.70
N ALA A 25 4.98 -0.07 -15.53
CA ALA A 25 3.84 -0.74 -14.90
C ALA A 25 4.10 -2.23 -14.61
N CYS A 26 5.36 -2.60 -14.38
CA CYS A 26 5.75 -3.92 -13.92
C CYS A 26 5.83 -3.95 -12.38
N GLY A 27 5.45 -5.09 -11.80
CA GLY A 27 5.53 -5.31 -10.37
C GLY A 27 6.98 -5.35 -9.88
N VAL A 28 7.28 -4.63 -8.80
CA VAL A 28 8.57 -4.62 -8.10
C VAL A 28 8.37 -4.71 -6.59
N CYS A 29 9.31 -5.36 -5.89
CA CYS A 29 9.27 -5.53 -4.43
C CYS A 29 10.10 -4.48 -3.68
N ASP A 30 10.37 -3.32 -4.28
CA ASP A 30 11.08 -2.19 -3.63
C ASP A 30 10.11 -1.08 -3.17
N GLY A 31 8.87 -1.48 -2.91
CA GLY A 31 7.78 -0.61 -2.54
C GLY A 31 6.50 -1.43 -2.53
N CYS A 32 5.41 -0.83 -2.05
CA CYS A 32 4.15 -1.54 -1.91
C CYS A 32 3.01 -0.82 -2.61
N ARG A 33 2.11 -1.58 -3.24
CA ARG A 33 0.83 -1.04 -3.70
C ARG A 33 -0.30 -1.59 -2.85
N PHE A 34 -0.85 -0.73 -1.99
CA PHE A 34 -1.85 -1.11 -1.00
C PHE A 34 -3.08 -0.22 -1.14
N ASN A 35 -4.26 -0.83 -1.30
CA ASN A 35 -5.53 -0.12 -1.49
C ASN A 35 -5.48 0.96 -2.60
N GLY A 36 -4.80 0.66 -3.72
CA GLY A 36 -4.64 1.59 -4.84
C GLY A 36 -3.63 2.73 -4.60
N ARG A 37 -2.98 2.78 -3.44
CA ARG A 37 -1.92 3.73 -3.11
C ARG A 37 -0.55 3.07 -3.22
N ASP A 38 0.37 3.72 -3.92
CA ASP A 38 1.78 3.35 -3.94
C ASP A 38 2.49 3.92 -2.71
N CYS A 39 3.23 3.06 -2.00
CA CYS A 39 3.93 3.35 -0.76
C CYS A 39 5.41 3.00 -0.94
N SER A 40 6.29 3.87 -0.44
CA SER A 40 7.73 3.63 -0.50
C SER A 40 8.14 2.53 0.49
N ASN A 41 9.22 1.82 0.20
CA ASN A 41 9.78 0.87 1.16
C ASN A 41 10.16 1.58 2.48
N GLY A 42 9.74 1.03 3.61
CA GLY A 42 9.87 1.64 4.94
C GLY A 42 8.82 2.70 5.29
N GLU A 43 7.94 3.07 4.35
CA GLU A 43 6.91 4.09 4.59
C GLU A 43 5.87 3.58 5.60
N ARG A 44 5.52 4.44 6.56
CA ARG A 44 4.44 4.20 7.53
C ARG A 44 3.21 5.03 7.19
N PHE A 45 2.04 4.40 7.14
CA PHE A 45 0.77 5.04 6.77
C PHE A 45 -0.40 4.49 7.61
N PRO A 46 -1.49 5.26 7.79
CA PRO A 46 -2.69 4.76 8.47
C PRO A 46 -3.41 3.70 7.62
N HIS A 47 -4.03 2.71 8.26
CA HIS A 47 -4.84 1.74 7.52
C HIS A 47 -6.09 2.43 6.91
N PRO A 48 -6.47 2.11 5.67
CA PRO A 48 -7.50 2.86 4.94
C PRO A 48 -8.91 2.71 5.52
N SER A 49 -9.18 1.62 6.23
CA SER A 49 -10.49 1.33 6.84
C SER A 49 -10.46 1.35 8.37
N ASP A 50 -9.28 1.28 8.98
CA ASP A 50 -9.10 1.24 10.43
C ASP A 50 -8.12 2.35 10.81
N HIS A 51 -8.65 3.49 11.26
CA HIS A 51 -7.83 4.66 11.58
C HIS A 51 -6.92 4.45 12.80
N CYS A 52 -7.12 3.38 13.56
CA CYS A 52 -6.32 3.04 14.71
C CYS A 52 -5.14 2.12 14.36
N GLN A 53 -5.19 1.50 13.19
CA GLN A 53 -4.09 0.71 12.67
C GLN A 53 -3.08 1.57 11.91
N ARG A 54 -1.80 1.29 12.15
CA ARG A 54 -0.69 1.83 11.36
C ARG A 54 -0.03 0.70 10.60
N CYS A 55 0.13 0.90 9.31
CA CYS A 55 0.79 -0.02 8.40
C CYS A 55 2.18 0.48 8.02
N THR A 56 3.08 -0.46 7.72
CA THR A 56 4.42 -0.19 7.20
C THR A 56 4.60 -1.01 5.93
N CYS A 57 5.10 -0.38 4.87
CA CYS A 57 5.55 -1.09 3.67
C CYS A 57 6.98 -1.61 3.87
N LEU A 58 7.20 -2.90 3.61
CA LEU A 58 8.52 -3.54 3.68
C LEU A 58 8.67 -4.53 2.52
N ASN A 59 9.52 -4.19 1.56
CA ASN A 59 9.91 -5.03 0.43
C ASN A 59 8.73 -5.66 -0.34
N GLY A 60 7.71 -4.85 -0.66
CA GLY A 60 6.47 -5.32 -1.31
C GLY A 60 5.50 -6.06 -0.40
N GLY A 61 5.78 -6.13 0.90
CA GLY A 61 4.86 -6.59 1.93
C GLY A 61 4.29 -5.43 2.74
N VAL A 62 3.07 -5.55 3.22
CA VAL A 62 2.45 -4.57 4.12
C VAL A 62 2.22 -5.23 5.47
N VAL A 63 2.74 -4.61 6.53
CA VAL A 63 2.56 -5.08 7.91
C VAL A 63 1.79 -4.01 8.68
N CYS A 64 0.60 -4.36 9.17
CA CYS A 64 -0.24 -3.47 9.97
C CYS A 64 -0.23 -3.88 11.43
N VAL A 65 -0.12 -2.89 12.31
CA VAL A 65 -0.17 -3.05 13.75
C VAL A 65 -1.30 -2.20 14.31
N SER A 66 -2.12 -2.79 15.17
CA SER A 66 -3.17 -2.08 15.90
C SER A 66 -2.52 -1.21 16.98
N GLY A 67 -2.71 0.09 16.89
CA GLY A 67 -2.30 1.05 17.92
C GLY A 67 -3.48 1.44 18.80
N SER A 68 -3.18 2.12 19.91
CA SER A 68 -4.19 2.85 20.68
C SER A 68 -4.73 3.99 19.84
N CYS A 69 -6.04 3.98 19.53
CA CYS A 69 -6.70 5.13 18.92
C CYS A 69 -6.53 6.34 19.85
N PRO A 70 -6.29 7.55 19.31
CA PRO A 70 -6.38 8.75 20.14
C PRO A 70 -7.80 8.86 20.72
N PRO A 71 -7.94 9.23 22.00
CA PRO A 71 -9.25 9.37 22.62
C PRO A 71 -10.05 10.47 21.90
N VAL A 72 -11.31 10.18 21.60
CA VAL A 72 -12.20 11.14 20.96
C VAL A 72 -12.59 12.20 22.00
N VAL A 73 -12.24 13.47 21.74
CA VAL A 73 -12.63 14.59 22.60
C VAL A 73 -13.93 15.18 22.08
N CYS A 74 -15.05 14.58 22.46
CA CYS A 74 -16.39 15.12 22.22
C CYS A 74 -17.27 14.94 23.45
N ALA A 75 -18.32 15.76 23.59
CA ALA A 75 -19.17 15.75 24.79
C ALA A 75 -19.91 14.41 25.01
N ARG A 76 -20.17 13.67 23.93
CA ARG A 76 -20.93 12.41 23.93
C ARG A 76 -20.39 11.46 22.85
N PRO A 77 -19.29 10.73 23.10
CA PRO A 77 -18.82 9.70 22.18
C PRO A 77 -19.84 8.57 22.11
N VAL A 78 -20.07 8.05 20.91
CA VAL A 78 -20.95 6.92 20.66
C VAL A 78 -20.09 5.83 20.02
N VAL A 79 -20.08 4.64 20.61
CA VAL A 79 -19.44 3.45 20.01
C VAL A 79 -20.53 2.69 19.25
N PRO A 80 -20.54 2.69 17.92
CA PRO A 80 -21.48 1.88 17.15
C PRO A 80 -21.33 0.38 17.46
N PRO A 81 -22.42 -0.42 17.39
CA PRO A 81 -22.34 -1.86 17.59
C PRO A 81 -21.48 -2.50 16.49
N GLY A 82 -20.43 -3.22 16.88
CA GLY A 82 -19.51 -3.91 15.96
C GLY A 82 -18.08 -3.38 15.96
N GLU A 83 -17.76 -2.39 16.80
CA GLU A 83 -16.40 -2.04 17.22
C GLU A 83 -15.89 -2.91 18.37
#